data_AF-A0A672G2F9-F1
#
_entry.id   AF-A0A672G2F9-F1
#
_cell.length_a   1.000
_cell.length_b   1.000
_cell.length_c   1.000
_cell.angle_alpha   90.00
_cell.angle_beta   90.00
_cell.angle_gamma   90.00
#
_symmetry.space_group_name_H-M   'P 1'
#
loop_
_entity.id
_entity.type
_entity.pdbx_description
1 polymer ?
#
loop_
_entity_poly.entity_id
_entity_poly.type
_entity_poly.pdbx_seq_one_letter_code
_entity_poly.pdbx_strand_id
1 'polypeptide(L)'
;MASDPDRNRQRVHQLLERPGNEKCADCAAADPEWASYTLGVFVCQSCSGLHRNIAHISKVKSLLLDPWSASELEVRNDVYQRSSSLSCTFFFRLLREQWIRAKYERKEFMCVERQEPYSAGYREGFLWKRGRDNGQYLSRKFILSEREGVLKYFNKHDAKEPKAIMKISSVNATFQPAKIGTAHGLQITYLKDNSTRNIFVYHEDGKEIVDWFNAIRAARFHYLQVAFPGSPNSELLPKVTRAYIKEGYMEKTGPKHTEVFKKRWFTMDERRLMYFKDPLDAYARGEVFIGCKQNNYTVLSGFPSTVQGSHWQFGITIVTPDRKFLFACETEEDQKDWIAAFEAVINRPMLPREYAVEAYFKHKP
;
A
#
# COMPACT_ATOMS: atom_id res chain seq x y z
N MET A 1 40.25 25.78 -25.23
CA MET A 1 39.19 24.86 -25.73
C MET A 1 38.84 23.93 -24.58
N ALA A 2 37.55 23.73 -24.28
CA ALA A 2 37.15 22.79 -23.22
C ALA A 2 37.60 21.37 -23.59
N SER A 3 38.06 20.59 -22.60
CA SER A 3 38.46 19.21 -22.84
C SER A 3 37.24 18.36 -23.24
N ASP A 4 37.43 17.26 -23.99
CA ASP A 4 36.30 16.38 -24.36
C ASP A 4 35.48 15.87 -23.15
N PRO A 5 36.09 15.55 -22.00
CA PRO A 5 35.35 15.28 -20.76
C PRO A 5 34.45 16.45 -20.30
N ASP A 6 34.92 17.70 -20.40
CA ASP A 6 34.14 18.89 -20.02
C ASP A 6 32.96 19.11 -20.97
N ARG A 7 33.17 18.87 -22.28
CA ARG A 7 32.11 18.96 -23.29
C ARG A 7 31.03 17.89 -23.07
N ASN A 8 31.43 16.67 -22.74
CA ASN A 8 30.49 15.59 -22.43
C ASN A 8 29.71 15.86 -21.14
N ARG A 9 30.35 16.41 -20.11
CA ARG A 9 29.67 16.87 -18.89
C ARG A 9 28.63 17.94 -19.18
N GLN A 10 28.97 18.96 -19.97
CA GLN A 10 28.01 19.99 -20.37
C GLN A 10 26.82 19.38 -21.13
N ARG A 11 27.06 18.40 -22.00
CA ARG A 11 26.00 17.71 -22.75
C ARG A 11 25.09 16.88 -21.83
N VAL A 12 25.62 16.24 -20.79
CA VAL A 12 24.82 15.56 -19.76
C VAL A 12 23.89 16.55 -19.05
N HIS A 13 24.41 17.71 -18.63
CA HIS A 13 23.61 18.76 -18.00
C HIS A 13 22.48 19.25 -18.93
N GLN A 14 22.78 19.50 -20.19
CA GLN A 14 21.77 19.89 -21.18
C GLN A 14 20.69 18.81 -21.39
N LEU A 15 21.03 17.53 -21.27
CA LEU A 15 20.03 16.46 -21.35
C LEU A 15 19.12 16.43 -20.12
N LEU A 16 19.65 16.68 -18.92
CA LEU A 16 18.87 16.79 -17.68
C LEU A 16 17.89 17.97 -17.70
N GLU A 17 18.29 19.11 -18.29
CA GLU A 17 17.45 20.31 -18.39
C GLU A 17 16.27 20.16 -19.37
N ARG A 18 16.20 19.05 -20.12
CA ARG A 18 15.07 18.81 -21.03
C ARG A 18 13.78 18.53 -20.23
N PRO A 19 12.64 19.09 -20.65
CA PRO A 19 11.35 18.77 -20.03
C PRO A 19 11.08 17.27 -20.04
N GLY A 20 10.63 16.74 -18.91
CA GLY A 20 10.38 15.32 -18.67
C GLY A 20 11.53 14.58 -17.97
N ASN A 21 12.71 15.19 -17.83
CA ASN A 21 13.87 14.60 -17.16
C ASN A 21 14.08 15.12 -15.74
N GLU A 22 13.24 16.05 -15.25
CA GLU A 22 13.28 16.59 -13.90
C GLU A 22 12.92 15.57 -12.80
N LYS A 23 12.44 14.39 -13.20
CA LYS A 23 12.02 13.31 -12.30
C LYS A 23 12.57 11.97 -12.76
N CYS A 24 12.86 11.11 -11.79
CA CYS A 24 13.20 9.72 -11.99
C CYS A 24 12.12 9.01 -12.82
N ALA A 25 12.53 8.37 -13.92
CA ALA A 25 11.64 7.67 -14.85
C ALA A 25 10.86 6.49 -14.22
N ASP A 26 11.28 5.99 -13.05
CA ASP A 26 10.68 4.82 -12.42
C ASP A 26 9.80 5.13 -11.21
N CYS A 27 10.26 6.03 -10.32
CA CYS A 27 9.56 6.35 -9.08
C CYS A 27 9.09 7.81 -8.98
N ALA A 28 9.37 8.63 -9.99
CA ALA A 28 9.06 10.05 -10.03
C ALA A 28 9.68 10.93 -8.92
N ALA A 29 10.69 10.42 -8.20
CA ALA A 29 11.52 11.24 -7.31
C ALA A 29 12.17 12.38 -8.10
N ALA A 30 12.24 13.58 -7.52
CA ALA A 30 12.86 14.73 -8.14
C ALA A 30 14.37 14.53 -8.36
N ASP A 31 14.94 15.34 -9.26
CA ASP A 31 16.37 15.53 -9.45
C ASP A 31 17.16 14.21 -9.60
N PRO A 32 16.93 13.45 -10.70
CA PRO A 32 17.65 12.20 -10.91
C PRO A 32 19.16 12.42 -11.12
N GLU A 33 19.98 11.74 -10.33
CA GLU A 33 21.46 11.88 -10.35
C GLU A 33 22.16 10.76 -11.14
N TRP A 34 21.42 9.82 -11.70
CA TRP A 34 21.91 8.68 -12.46
C TRP A 34 21.19 8.56 -13.81
N ALA A 35 21.84 7.94 -14.79
CA ALA A 35 21.17 7.54 -16.03
C ALA A 35 21.52 6.12 -16.42
N SER A 36 20.53 5.43 -16.99
CA SER A 36 20.76 4.22 -17.78
C SER A 36 21.05 4.61 -19.22
N TYR A 37 22.31 4.49 -19.63
CA TYR A 37 22.72 4.87 -20.98
C TYR A 37 22.37 3.81 -22.02
N THR A 38 22.00 2.59 -21.64
CA THR A 38 21.47 1.60 -22.61
C THR A 38 19.97 1.73 -22.81
N LEU A 39 19.24 2.29 -21.85
CA LEU A 39 17.79 2.50 -21.92
C LEU A 39 17.40 3.95 -22.24
N GLY A 40 18.31 4.91 -22.12
CA GLY A 40 18.04 6.33 -22.36
C GLY A 40 17.09 6.94 -21.32
N VAL A 41 17.25 6.59 -20.04
CA VAL A 41 16.39 7.10 -18.95
C VAL A 41 17.20 7.67 -17.78
N PHE A 42 16.70 8.75 -17.19
CA PHE A 42 17.21 9.35 -15.96
C PHE A 42 16.51 8.76 -14.75
N VAL A 43 17.29 8.36 -13.74
CA VAL A 43 16.80 7.65 -12.56
C VAL A 43 17.47 8.17 -11.29
N CYS A 44 16.80 8.06 -10.14
CA CYS A 44 17.41 8.41 -8.86
C CYS A 44 18.42 7.34 -8.41
N GLN A 45 19.24 7.65 -7.40
CA GLN A 45 20.22 6.71 -6.84
C GLN A 45 19.61 5.37 -6.40
N SER A 46 18.42 5.39 -5.80
CA SER A 46 17.77 4.15 -5.35
C SER A 46 17.32 3.27 -6.53
N CYS A 47 16.80 3.87 -7.62
CA CYS A 47 16.39 3.11 -8.80
C CYS A 47 17.61 2.66 -9.62
N SER A 48 18.69 3.42 -9.66
CA SER A 48 19.95 2.97 -10.30
C SER A 48 20.47 1.67 -9.66
N GLY A 49 20.34 1.53 -8.33
CA GLY A 49 20.64 0.28 -7.63
C GLY A 49 19.79 -0.92 -8.09
N LEU A 50 18.52 -0.70 -8.39
CA LEU A 50 17.64 -1.75 -8.94
C LEU A 50 17.95 -2.07 -10.40
N HIS A 51 18.29 -1.06 -11.21
CA HIS A 51 18.74 -1.25 -12.58
C HIS A 51 20.02 -2.11 -12.67
N ARG A 52 20.91 -2.06 -11.67
CA ARG A 52 22.08 -2.95 -11.61
C ARG A 52 21.71 -4.43 -11.49
N ASN A 53 20.54 -4.76 -10.96
CA ASN A 53 20.06 -6.16 -10.89
C ASN A 53 19.61 -6.71 -12.26
N ILE A 54 19.51 -5.86 -13.29
CA ILE A 54 19.26 -6.22 -14.69
C ILE A 54 20.38 -5.71 -15.59
N ALA A 55 21.64 -5.83 -15.16
CA ALA A 55 22.81 -5.29 -15.87
C ALA A 55 23.01 -5.78 -17.31
N HIS A 56 22.42 -6.94 -17.65
CA HIS A 56 22.39 -7.47 -19.02
C HIS A 56 21.48 -6.65 -19.96
N ILE A 57 20.60 -5.81 -19.42
CA ILE A 57 19.69 -4.89 -20.13
C ILE A 57 20.06 -3.43 -19.86
N SER A 58 20.23 -3.07 -18.59
CA SER A 58 20.45 -1.69 -18.14
C SER A 58 21.85 -1.46 -17.59
N LYS A 59 22.62 -0.60 -18.25
CA LYS A 59 23.91 -0.13 -17.73
C LYS A 59 23.75 1.30 -17.23
N VAL A 60 24.12 1.55 -15.97
CA VAL A 60 23.91 2.83 -15.29
C VAL A 60 25.22 3.51 -14.94
N LYS A 61 25.23 4.85 -15.02
CA LYS A 61 26.33 5.73 -14.58
C LYS A 61 25.78 6.94 -13.80
N SER A 62 26.57 7.44 -12.87
CA SER A 62 26.34 8.71 -12.19
C SER A 62 26.54 9.86 -13.18
N LEU A 63 25.64 10.84 -13.12
CA LEU A 63 25.71 12.03 -13.98
C LEU A 63 26.86 12.96 -13.59
N LEU A 64 27.24 12.95 -12.30
CA LEU A 64 28.27 13.83 -11.74
C LEU A 64 29.62 13.13 -11.58
N LEU A 65 29.62 11.87 -11.14
CA LEU A 65 30.84 11.19 -10.68
C LEU A 65 31.53 10.37 -11.76
N ASP A 66 30.79 9.84 -12.74
CA ASP A 66 31.35 8.93 -13.74
C ASP A 66 31.76 9.68 -15.03
N PRO A 67 32.81 9.22 -15.73
CA PRO A 67 33.16 9.74 -17.04
C PRO A 67 32.17 9.25 -18.12
N TRP A 68 31.78 10.16 -19.00
CA TRP A 68 30.85 9.92 -20.11
C TRP A 68 31.56 10.01 -21.45
N SER A 69 31.34 9.03 -22.33
CA SER A 69 31.81 9.08 -23.72
C SER A 69 30.75 9.69 -24.64
N ALA A 70 31.17 10.22 -25.79
CA ALA A 70 30.24 10.82 -26.75
C ALA A 70 29.18 9.80 -27.24
N SER A 71 29.57 8.55 -27.48
CA SER A 71 28.67 7.48 -27.93
C SER A 71 27.61 7.10 -26.89
N GLU A 72 27.92 7.22 -25.59
CA GLU A 72 26.95 6.98 -24.51
C GLU A 72 25.90 8.10 -24.42
N LEU A 73 26.24 9.31 -24.91
CA LEU A 73 25.37 10.49 -24.94
C LEU A 73 24.56 10.63 -26.25
N GLU A 74 24.75 9.71 -27.18
CA GLU A 74 23.97 9.62 -28.42
C GLU A 74 22.74 8.72 -28.28
N VAL A 75 22.59 8.03 -27.14
CA VAL A 75 21.46 7.12 -26.94
C VAL A 75 20.14 7.88 -26.92
N ARG A 76 19.31 7.52 -27.90
CA ARG A 76 18.01 8.12 -28.17
C ARG A 76 17.02 7.71 -27.08
N ASN A 77 16.21 8.68 -26.62
CA ASN A 77 15.06 8.44 -25.76
C ASN A 77 14.01 7.61 -26.52
N ASP A 78 14.22 6.30 -26.66
CA ASP A 78 13.20 5.41 -27.20
C ASP A 78 12.09 5.27 -26.14
N VAL A 79 11.05 6.10 -26.27
CA VAL A 79 9.63 5.83 -25.95
C VAL A 79 9.32 5.02 -24.67
N TYR A 80 9.95 5.28 -23.53
CA TYR A 80 9.49 4.73 -22.22
C TYR A 80 8.97 5.79 -21.24
N GLN A 81 8.97 7.08 -21.63
CA GLN A 81 8.57 8.20 -20.75
C GLN A 81 7.04 8.36 -20.54
N ARG A 82 6.19 7.49 -21.10
CA ARG A 82 4.73 7.72 -21.17
C ARG A 82 3.85 6.71 -20.41
N SER A 83 4.33 6.13 -19.31
CA SER A 83 3.43 5.53 -18.31
C SER A 83 3.38 6.41 -17.06
N SER A 84 2.59 7.48 -17.16
CA SER A 84 2.34 8.37 -16.03
C SER A 84 1.46 7.71 -14.97
N SER A 85 1.75 8.05 -13.71
CA SER A 85 0.83 8.13 -12.58
C SER A 85 0.40 6.84 -11.85
N LEU A 86 1.33 6.21 -11.14
CA LEU A 86 1.00 5.49 -9.89
C LEU A 86 1.98 5.90 -8.77
N SER A 87 1.98 7.18 -8.42
CA SER A 87 2.88 7.78 -7.40
C SER A 87 2.82 7.06 -6.04
N CYS A 88 1.70 6.43 -5.70
CA CYS A 88 1.50 5.78 -4.39
C CYS A 88 2.12 4.38 -4.26
N THR A 89 2.51 3.71 -5.35
CA THR A 89 3.01 2.31 -5.30
C THR A 89 4.52 2.18 -5.07
N PHE A 90 5.28 3.28 -5.02
CA PHE A 90 6.75 3.21 -5.09
C PHE A 90 7.48 3.28 -3.75
N PHE A 91 6.80 3.32 -2.61
CA PHE A 91 7.49 3.23 -1.31
C PHE A 91 8.14 1.87 -1.10
N PHE A 92 7.47 0.79 -1.51
CA PHE A 92 7.98 -0.57 -1.32
C PHE A 92 9.02 -0.95 -2.36
N ARG A 93 10.17 -1.47 -1.90
CA ARG A 93 11.26 -1.95 -2.76
C ARG A 93 10.78 -2.99 -3.78
N LEU A 94 9.96 -3.96 -3.35
CA LEU A 94 9.40 -5.00 -4.22
C LEU A 94 8.60 -4.42 -5.39
N LEU A 95 7.70 -3.46 -5.12
CA LEU A 95 6.89 -2.83 -6.17
C LEU A 95 7.74 -2.03 -7.15
N ARG A 96 8.75 -1.29 -6.66
CA ARG A 96 9.70 -0.59 -7.52
C ARG A 96 10.51 -1.54 -8.40
N GLU A 97 11.04 -2.62 -7.82
CA GLU A 97 11.81 -3.61 -8.56
C GLU A 97 10.95 -4.26 -9.66
N GLN A 98 9.74 -4.74 -9.31
CA GLN A 98 8.87 -5.39 -10.27
C GLN A 98 8.34 -4.44 -11.33
N TRP A 99 8.19 -3.14 -11.03
CA TRP A 99 7.88 -2.10 -12.00
C TRP A 99 9.00 -1.90 -13.03
N ILE A 100 10.25 -1.80 -12.58
CA ILE A 100 11.43 -1.68 -13.45
C ILE A 100 11.53 -2.92 -14.36
N ARG A 101 11.41 -4.11 -13.77
CA ARG A 101 11.44 -5.37 -14.54
C ARG A 101 10.25 -5.47 -15.51
N ALA A 102 9.04 -5.06 -15.11
CA ALA A 102 7.87 -5.02 -16.00
C ALA A 102 8.11 -4.14 -17.23
N LYS A 103 8.68 -2.95 -17.04
CA LYS A 103 8.94 -1.98 -18.12
C LYS A 103 10.05 -2.45 -19.06
N TYR A 104 11.22 -2.82 -18.52
CA TYR A 104 12.43 -2.92 -19.33
C TYR A 104 12.86 -4.36 -19.63
N GLU A 105 12.65 -5.30 -18.69
CA GLU A 105 13.03 -6.70 -18.84
C GLU A 105 11.92 -7.50 -19.53
N ARG A 106 10.71 -7.45 -18.97
CA ARG A 106 9.55 -8.19 -19.46
C ARG A 106 8.75 -7.41 -20.49
N LYS A 107 8.95 -6.10 -20.59
CA LYS A 107 8.34 -5.23 -21.60
C LYS A 107 6.82 -5.39 -21.68
N GLU A 108 6.18 -5.52 -20.51
CA GLU A 108 4.74 -5.80 -20.36
C GLU A 108 3.87 -4.68 -20.95
N PHE A 109 4.39 -3.46 -21.03
CA PHE A 109 3.65 -2.31 -21.57
C PHE A 109 3.85 -2.07 -23.06
N MET A 110 4.63 -2.92 -23.75
CA MET A 110 4.76 -2.88 -25.21
C MET A 110 3.75 -3.79 -25.92
N CYS A 111 3.16 -4.75 -25.21
CA CYS A 111 2.35 -5.82 -25.78
C CYS A 111 1.30 -6.22 -24.73
N VAL A 112 0.02 -5.96 -25.03
CA VAL A 112 -1.09 -6.10 -24.07
C VAL A 112 -1.25 -7.55 -23.61
N GLU A 113 -0.92 -8.52 -24.47
CA GLU A 113 -0.96 -9.95 -24.20
C GLU A 113 -0.05 -10.35 -23.02
N ARG A 114 1.02 -9.58 -22.75
CA ARG A 114 1.90 -9.82 -21.60
C ARG A 114 1.28 -9.41 -20.27
N GLN A 115 0.17 -8.68 -20.30
CA GLN A 115 -0.59 -8.21 -19.14
C GLN A 115 -1.76 -9.14 -18.79
N GLU A 116 -2.06 -10.13 -19.65
CA GLU A 116 -3.11 -11.14 -19.44
C GLU A 116 -3.08 -11.78 -18.03
N PRO A 117 -1.91 -12.14 -17.44
CA PRO A 117 -1.87 -12.78 -16.12
C PRO A 117 -2.56 -12.01 -14.99
N TYR A 118 -2.73 -10.70 -15.13
CA TYR A 118 -3.41 -9.83 -14.16
C TYR A 118 -4.53 -8.97 -14.75
N SER A 119 -4.80 -9.06 -16.07
CA SER A 119 -5.79 -8.23 -16.77
C SER A 119 -6.96 -9.01 -17.36
N ALA A 120 -6.87 -10.35 -17.44
CA ALA A 120 -7.91 -11.20 -18.04
C ALA A 120 -9.24 -11.28 -17.26
N GLY A 121 -9.32 -10.66 -16.07
CA GLY A 121 -10.46 -10.76 -15.16
C GLY A 121 -10.65 -12.14 -14.50
N TYR A 122 -9.72 -13.06 -14.74
CA TYR A 122 -9.62 -14.35 -14.05
C TYR A 122 -8.16 -14.65 -13.74
N ARG A 123 -7.87 -15.05 -12.50
CA ARG A 123 -6.54 -15.52 -12.10
C ARG A 123 -6.67 -16.64 -11.09
N GLU A 124 -5.91 -17.71 -11.30
CA GLU A 124 -5.76 -18.77 -10.31
C GLU A 124 -4.30 -19.13 -10.08
N GLY A 125 -4.01 -19.68 -8.92
CA GLY A 125 -2.65 -20.03 -8.53
C GLY A 125 -2.54 -20.31 -7.05
N PHE A 126 -1.35 -20.70 -6.62
CA PHE A 126 -1.09 -21.04 -5.23
C PHE A 126 -0.39 -19.88 -4.52
N LEU A 127 -0.81 -19.63 -3.28
CA LEU A 127 -0.13 -18.70 -2.39
C LEU A 127 0.14 -19.38 -1.06
N TRP A 128 1.29 -19.07 -0.47
CA TRP A 128 1.59 -19.44 0.90
C TRP A 128 0.73 -18.59 1.83
N LYS A 129 -0.27 -19.20 2.47
CA LYS A 129 -1.24 -18.51 3.31
C LYS A 129 -1.04 -18.84 4.78
N ARG A 130 -0.95 -17.82 5.63
CA ARG A 130 -0.93 -17.98 7.08
C ARG A 130 -2.24 -18.59 7.60
N GLY A 131 -2.13 -19.62 8.42
CA GLY A 131 -3.25 -20.18 9.19
C GLY A 131 -3.78 -19.19 10.22
N ARG A 132 -5.02 -19.38 10.66
CA ARG A 132 -5.71 -18.45 11.57
C ARG A 132 -5.05 -18.40 12.96
N ASP A 133 -4.79 -19.57 13.53
CA ASP A 133 -4.42 -19.71 14.94
C ASP A 133 -3.04 -20.36 15.14
N ASN A 134 -2.59 -21.17 14.18
CA ASN A 134 -1.32 -21.92 14.29
C ASN A 134 -0.08 -21.15 13.80
N GLY A 135 -0.28 -19.99 13.16
CA GLY A 135 0.80 -19.19 12.58
C GLY A 135 1.63 -19.87 11.48
N GLN A 136 1.22 -21.02 10.96
CA GLN A 136 1.94 -21.70 9.88
C GLN A 136 1.47 -21.20 8.52
N TYR A 137 2.41 -21.07 7.58
CA TYR A 137 2.07 -20.84 6.18
C TYR A 137 1.89 -22.16 5.46
N LEU A 138 0.77 -22.29 4.75
CA LEU A 138 0.48 -23.48 3.96
C LEU A 138 0.05 -23.06 2.56
N SER A 139 0.46 -23.82 1.55
CA SER A 139 0.08 -23.56 0.15
C SER A 139 -1.43 -23.74 -0.03
N ARG A 140 -2.08 -22.74 -0.63
CA ARG A 140 -3.54 -22.71 -0.86
C ARG A 140 -3.81 -22.21 -2.26
N LYS A 141 -4.74 -22.87 -2.97
CA LYS A 141 -5.22 -22.39 -4.27
C LYS A 141 -6.12 -21.19 -4.05
N PHE A 142 -5.80 -20.07 -4.68
CA PHE A 142 -6.64 -18.89 -4.79
C PHE A 142 -7.20 -18.78 -6.20
N ILE A 143 -8.40 -18.24 -6.31
CA ILE A 143 -9.06 -17.91 -7.57
C ILE A 143 -9.69 -16.53 -7.42
N LEU A 144 -9.26 -15.59 -8.26
CA LEU A 144 -9.91 -14.32 -8.48
C LEU A 144 -10.78 -14.43 -9.73
N SER A 145 -12.06 -14.08 -9.61
CA SER A 145 -13.00 -14.07 -10.73
C SER A 145 -13.80 -12.76 -10.71
N GLU A 146 -13.58 -11.92 -11.71
CA GLU A 146 -14.35 -10.69 -11.90
C GLU A 146 -15.80 -10.97 -12.27
N ARG A 147 -16.03 -12.01 -13.10
CA ARG A 147 -17.39 -12.46 -13.46
C ARG A 147 -18.22 -12.81 -12.22
N GLU A 148 -17.62 -13.49 -11.26
CA GLU A 148 -18.29 -13.82 -9.99
C GLU A 148 -18.23 -12.67 -8.97
N GLY A 149 -17.37 -11.66 -9.19
CA GLY A 149 -17.13 -10.57 -8.25
C GLY A 149 -16.49 -11.02 -6.94
N VAL A 150 -15.67 -12.07 -6.96
CA VAL A 150 -15.09 -12.67 -5.75
C VAL A 150 -13.61 -13.06 -5.88
N LEU A 151 -12.90 -12.99 -4.76
CA LEU A 151 -11.66 -13.71 -4.50
C LEU A 151 -11.98 -14.88 -3.58
N LYS A 152 -11.68 -16.11 -3.99
CA LYS A 152 -11.94 -17.32 -3.21
C LYS A 152 -10.65 -18.11 -3.02
N TYR A 153 -10.59 -18.91 -1.95
CA TYR A 153 -9.47 -19.83 -1.75
C TYR A 153 -9.96 -21.18 -1.23
N PHE A 154 -9.17 -22.20 -1.53
CA PHE A 154 -9.45 -23.60 -1.20
C PHE A 154 -8.43 -24.09 -0.17
N ASN A 155 -8.88 -24.87 0.81
CA ASN A 155 -8.00 -25.43 1.84
C ASN A 155 -7.16 -26.61 1.32
N LYS A 156 -7.70 -27.35 0.35
CA LYS A 156 -7.07 -28.47 -0.35
C LYS A 156 -7.23 -28.26 -1.86
N HIS A 157 -6.36 -28.89 -2.64
CA HIS A 157 -6.36 -28.75 -4.10
C HIS A 157 -7.62 -29.33 -4.77
N ASP A 158 -8.09 -30.45 -4.25
CA ASP A 158 -9.23 -31.24 -4.71
C ASP A 158 -10.57 -30.82 -4.07
N ALA A 159 -10.56 -29.75 -3.26
CA ALA A 159 -11.77 -29.29 -2.60
C ALA A 159 -12.77 -28.75 -3.64
N LYS A 160 -13.99 -29.35 -3.66
CA LYS A 160 -15.09 -28.91 -4.53
C LYS A 160 -15.62 -27.54 -4.17
N GLU A 161 -15.57 -27.18 -2.88
CA GLU A 161 -16.10 -25.92 -2.36
C GLU A 161 -14.98 -25.04 -1.79
N PRO A 162 -15.06 -23.71 -2.00
CA PRO A 162 -14.10 -22.78 -1.46
C PRO A 162 -14.21 -22.71 0.06
N LYS A 163 -13.06 -22.64 0.74
CA LYS A 163 -13.02 -22.45 2.20
C LYS A 163 -13.51 -21.06 2.62
N ALA A 164 -13.29 -20.06 1.77
CA ALA A 164 -13.85 -18.73 1.93
C ALA A 164 -14.07 -18.06 0.56
N ILE A 165 -15.11 -17.24 0.51
CA ILE A 165 -15.47 -16.40 -0.63
C ILE A 165 -15.45 -14.95 -0.14
N MET A 166 -14.64 -14.11 -0.77
CA MET A 166 -14.43 -12.71 -0.40
C MET A 166 -14.95 -11.83 -1.53
N LYS A 167 -15.99 -11.04 -1.26
CA LYS A 167 -16.57 -10.15 -2.27
C LYS A 167 -15.58 -9.04 -2.62
N ILE A 168 -15.37 -8.80 -3.91
CA ILE A 168 -14.44 -7.77 -4.38
C ILE A 168 -14.81 -6.40 -3.82
N SER A 169 -16.11 -6.13 -3.62
CA SER A 169 -16.62 -4.89 -3.01
C SER A 169 -16.02 -4.55 -1.65
N SER A 170 -15.59 -5.54 -0.85
CA SER A 170 -15.00 -5.33 0.48
C SER A 170 -13.51 -5.67 0.58
N VAL A 171 -12.92 -6.31 -0.44
CA VAL A 171 -11.50 -6.67 -0.45
C VAL A 171 -10.62 -5.41 -0.50
N ASN A 172 -9.57 -5.40 0.32
CA ASN A 172 -8.42 -4.51 0.21
C ASN A 172 -7.12 -5.35 0.23
N ALA A 173 -6.05 -4.84 -0.36
CA ALA A 173 -4.76 -5.50 -0.39
C ALA A 173 -3.64 -4.47 -0.19
N THR A 174 -2.69 -4.79 0.69
CA THR A 174 -1.54 -3.93 1.02
C THR A 174 -0.30 -4.76 1.26
N PHE A 175 0.82 -4.39 0.65
CA PHE A 175 2.11 -5.01 0.97
C PHE A 175 2.55 -4.66 2.38
N GLN A 176 2.93 -5.67 3.15
CA GLN A 176 3.25 -5.58 4.58
C GLN A 176 4.48 -6.43 4.93
N PRO A 177 5.62 -6.26 4.24
CA PRO A 177 6.74 -7.18 4.33
C PRO A 177 7.37 -7.25 5.72
N ALA A 178 7.53 -6.11 6.38
CA ALA A 178 8.08 -6.04 7.74
C ALA A 178 7.17 -6.74 8.77
N LYS A 179 5.85 -6.52 8.68
CA LYS A 179 4.86 -7.13 9.57
C LYS A 179 4.76 -8.64 9.39
N ILE A 180 4.80 -9.11 8.15
CA ILE A 180 4.62 -10.53 7.78
C ILE A 180 5.94 -11.32 7.93
N GLY A 181 7.08 -10.64 7.90
CA GLY A 181 8.40 -11.25 8.02
C GLY A 181 8.93 -11.84 6.71
N THR A 182 8.43 -11.37 5.56
CA THR A 182 8.88 -11.79 4.22
C THR A 182 8.82 -10.62 3.25
N ALA A 183 9.82 -10.50 2.37
CA ALA A 183 9.89 -9.42 1.38
C ALA A 183 8.66 -9.36 0.45
N HIS A 184 7.97 -10.49 0.29
CA HIS A 184 6.82 -10.68 -0.60
C HIS A 184 5.49 -10.74 0.17
N GLY A 185 5.47 -10.29 1.43
CA GLY A 185 4.28 -10.35 2.27
C GLY A 185 3.18 -9.39 1.81
N LEU A 186 2.01 -9.94 1.49
CA LEU A 186 0.80 -9.21 1.15
C LEU A 186 -0.28 -9.49 2.21
N GLN A 187 -0.81 -8.42 2.80
CA GLN A 187 -1.99 -8.47 3.67
C GLN A 187 -3.23 -8.19 2.81
N ILE A 188 -4.14 -9.16 2.77
CA ILE A 188 -5.47 -9.03 2.19
C ILE A 188 -6.47 -8.90 3.32
N THR A 189 -7.32 -7.89 3.27
CA THR A 189 -8.42 -7.71 4.22
C THR A 189 -9.75 -7.73 3.50
N TYR A 190 -10.79 -8.24 4.17
CA TYR A 190 -12.15 -8.18 3.68
C TYR A 190 -13.12 -8.12 4.85
N LEU A 191 -14.32 -7.62 4.61
CA LEU A 191 -15.38 -7.62 5.61
C LEU A 191 -16.08 -8.98 5.62
N LYS A 192 -16.05 -9.65 6.78
CA LYS A 192 -16.84 -10.84 7.07
C LYS A 192 -17.75 -10.54 8.26
N ASP A 193 -19.06 -10.64 8.06
CA ASP A 193 -20.05 -10.32 9.10
C ASP A 193 -19.81 -8.91 9.70
N ASN A 194 -19.42 -7.99 8.80
CA ASN A 194 -18.97 -6.61 9.04
C ASN A 194 -17.80 -6.41 10.01
N SER A 195 -17.06 -7.47 10.32
CA SER A 195 -15.75 -7.41 10.98
C SER A 195 -14.65 -7.60 9.95
N THR A 196 -13.55 -6.87 10.11
CA THR A 196 -12.41 -6.99 9.23
C THR A 196 -11.67 -8.30 9.50
N ARG A 197 -11.56 -9.14 8.47
CA ARG A 197 -10.76 -10.36 8.48
C ARG A 197 -9.44 -10.12 7.77
N ASN A 198 -8.32 -10.31 8.48
CA ASN A 198 -6.98 -10.36 7.91
C ASN A 198 -6.66 -11.74 7.32
N ILE A 199 -6.06 -11.72 6.13
CA ILE A 199 -5.38 -12.84 5.49
C ILE A 199 -3.97 -12.38 5.13
N PHE A 200 -2.97 -13.13 5.58
CA PHE A 200 -1.57 -12.88 5.25
C PHE A 200 -1.10 -13.94 4.28
N VAL A 201 -0.59 -13.50 3.13
CA VAL A 201 -0.11 -14.37 2.05
C VAL A 201 1.24 -13.90 1.53
N TYR A 202 1.99 -14.79 0.91
CA TYR A 202 3.14 -14.43 0.09
C TYR A 202 3.30 -15.43 -1.06
N HIS A 203 4.18 -15.10 -1.99
CA HIS A 203 4.71 -16.01 -2.99
C HIS A 203 6.24 -15.93 -2.99
N GLU A 204 6.92 -17.02 -3.35
CA GLU A 204 8.40 -17.05 -3.41
C GLU A 204 8.92 -16.18 -4.56
N ASP A 205 8.22 -16.19 -5.69
CA ASP A 205 8.44 -15.25 -6.80
C ASP A 205 7.75 -13.90 -6.51
N GLY A 206 8.55 -12.83 -6.55
CA GLY A 206 8.11 -11.46 -6.40
C GLY A 206 7.20 -10.97 -7.55
N LYS A 207 7.39 -11.46 -8.78
CA LYS A 207 6.49 -11.14 -9.89
C LYS A 207 5.09 -11.68 -9.62
N GLU A 208 4.99 -12.95 -9.25
CA GLU A 208 3.69 -13.60 -9.04
C GLU A 208 2.84 -12.90 -7.96
N ILE A 209 3.44 -12.47 -6.84
CA ILE A 209 2.68 -11.76 -5.81
C ILE A 209 2.28 -10.34 -6.24
N VAL A 210 3.10 -9.68 -7.06
CA VAL A 210 2.77 -8.36 -7.63
C VAL A 210 1.68 -8.49 -8.69
N ASP A 211 1.71 -9.53 -9.52
CA ASP A 211 0.64 -9.86 -10.47
C ASP A 211 -0.67 -10.15 -9.73
N TRP A 212 -0.65 -10.89 -8.62
CA TRP A 212 -1.83 -11.07 -7.76
C TRP A 212 -2.35 -9.75 -7.20
N PHE A 213 -1.48 -8.88 -6.72
CA PHE A 213 -1.85 -7.55 -6.24
C PHE A 213 -2.49 -6.70 -7.35
N ASN A 214 -1.91 -6.69 -8.55
CA ASN A 214 -2.44 -5.96 -9.71
C ASN A 214 -3.76 -6.56 -10.23
N ALA A 215 -3.92 -7.88 -10.19
CA ALA A 215 -5.17 -8.53 -10.56
C ALA A 215 -6.30 -8.16 -9.60
N ILE A 216 -6.04 -8.16 -8.29
CA ILE A 216 -7.00 -7.66 -7.28
C ILE A 216 -7.35 -6.20 -7.55
N ARG A 217 -6.35 -5.38 -7.91
CA ARG A 217 -6.56 -3.97 -8.28
C ARG A 217 -7.42 -3.81 -9.54
N ALA A 218 -7.18 -4.59 -10.59
CA ALA A 218 -7.99 -4.57 -11.82
C ALA A 218 -9.45 -4.91 -11.52
N ALA A 219 -9.69 -6.02 -10.82
CA ALA A 219 -11.03 -6.44 -10.40
C ALA A 219 -11.74 -5.38 -9.54
N ARG A 220 -10.98 -4.77 -8.61
CA ARG A 220 -11.46 -3.68 -7.75
C ARG A 220 -11.82 -2.43 -8.55
N PHE A 221 -11.04 -2.10 -9.57
CA PHE A 221 -11.25 -0.95 -10.44
C PHE A 221 -12.50 -1.13 -11.30
N HIS A 222 -12.65 -2.29 -11.96
CA HIS A 222 -13.86 -2.62 -12.73
C HIS A 222 -15.11 -2.60 -11.85
N TYR A 223 -15.06 -3.18 -10.64
CA TYR A 223 -16.16 -3.07 -9.69
C TYR A 223 -16.51 -1.61 -9.38
N LEU A 224 -15.51 -0.74 -9.17
CA LEU A 224 -15.75 0.67 -8.85
C LEU A 224 -16.37 1.43 -10.02
N GLN A 225 -15.96 1.14 -11.26
CA GLN A 225 -16.55 1.75 -12.45
C GLN A 225 -18.03 1.39 -12.60
N VAL A 226 -18.40 0.13 -12.29
CA VAL A 226 -19.79 -0.33 -12.32
C VAL A 226 -20.60 0.24 -11.14
N ALA A 227 -20.01 0.30 -9.94
CA ALA A 227 -20.69 0.78 -8.74
C ALA A 227 -20.87 2.31 -8.70
N PHE A 228 -20.03 3.06 -9.43
CA PHE A 228 -20.03 4.53 -9.48
C PHE A 228 -19.98 5.01 -10.94
N PRO A 229 -21.05 4.78 -11.72
CA PRO A 229 -21.10 5.21 -13.11
C PRO A 229 -20.97 6.74 -13.20
N GLY A 230 -20.06 7.22 -14.04
CA GLY A 230 -19.81 8.66 -14.24
C GLY A 230 -18.70 9.26 -13.37
N SER A 231 -18.17 8.54 -12.37
CA SER A 231 -16.97 8.98 -11.65
C SER A 231 -15.74 8.86 -12.55
N PRO A 232 -14.90 9.91 -12.67
CA PRO A 232 -13.69 9.85 -13.49
C PRO A 232 -12.67 8.88 -12.88
N ASN A 233 -11.85 8.24 -13.74
CA ASN A 233 -10.85 7.27 -13.31
C ASN A 233 -9.88 7.83 -12.25
N SER A 234 -9.57 9.13 -12.30
CA SER A 234 -8.73 9.82 -11.31
C SER A 234 -9.30 9.78 -9.89
N GLU A 235 -10.63 9.74 -9.73
CA GLU A 235 -11.31 9.64 -8.44
C GLU A 235 -11.43 8.18 -7.96
N LEU A 236 -11.46 7.23 -8.89
CA LEU A 236 -11.59 5.80 -8.60
C LEU A 236 -10.25 5.15 -8.25
N LEU A 237 -9.17 5.52 -8.94
CA LEU A 237 -7.84 4.92 -8.79
C LEU A 237 -7.32 4.93 -7.33
N PRO A 238 -7.48 6.01 -6.54
CA PRO A 238 -7.10 6.01 -5.12
C PRO A 238 -7.92 5.05 -4.24
N LYS A 239 -9.12 4.64 -4.70
CA LYS A 239 -10.04 3.78 -3.95
C LYS A 239 -9.85 2.28 -4.24
N VAL A 240 -9.06 1.93 -5.26
CA VAL A 240 -8.85 0.56 -5.74
C VAL A 240 -8.23 -0.34 -4.66
N THR A 241 -7.13 0.12 -4.07
CA THR A 241 -6.47 -0.45 -2.89
C THR A 241 -6.00 0.70 -2.02
N ARG A 242 -6.12 0.56 -0.71
CA ARG A 242 -5.86 1.63 0.24
C ARG A 242 -4.73 1.23 1.17
N ALA A 243 -3.72 2.08 1.27
CA ALA A 243 -2.74 1.99 2.34
C ALA A 243 -3.40 2.39 3.67
N TYR A 244 -2.93 1.82 4.76
CA TYR A 244 -3.34 2.27 6.09
C TYR A 244 -2.77 3.67 6.37
N ILE A 245 -3.57 4.53 6.99
CA ILE A 245 -3.19 5.92 7.29
C ILE A 245 -2.04 5.93 8.29
N LYS A 246 -2.17 5.14 9.36
CA LYS A 246 -1.10 4.87 10.32
C LYS A 246 -1.32 3.50 10.96
N GLU A 247 -0.22 2.87 11.32
CA GLU A 247 -0.19 1.66 12.14
C GLU A 247 0.87 1.78 13.21
N GLY A 248 0.70 1.05 14.32
CA GLY A 248 1.67 1.09 15.41
C GLY A 248 1.08 0.60 16.72
N TYR A 249 1.93 0.44 17.72
CA TYR A 249 1.47 0.10 19.06
C TYR A 249 0.96 1.33 19.80
N MET A 250 -0.15 1.17 20.52
CA MET A 250 -0.62 2.09 21.57
C MET A 250 -1.11 1.26 22.75
N GLU A 251 -1.10 1.82 23.96
CA GLU A 251 -1.86 1.25 25.07
C GLU A 251 -3.30 1.75 25.03
N LYS A 252 -4.24 0.94 25.51
CA LYS A 252 -5.64 1.35 25.68
C LYS A 252 -6.26 0.78 26.94
N THR A 253 -7.17 1.52 27.56
CA THR A 253 -8.05 1.04 28.65
C THR A 253 -9.44 0.63 28.12
N GLY A 254 -10.27 0.07 29.00
CA GLY A 254 -11.65 -0.32 28.70
C GLY A 254 -12.63 0.86 28.76
N PRO A 255 -13.93 0.58 28.59
CA PRO A 255 -14.97 1.60 28.54
C PRO A 255 -15.17 2.34 29.87
N LYS A 256 -14.82 1.73 31.02
CA LYS A 256 -14.97 2.35 32.33
C LYS A 256 -13.77 3.21 32.72
N HIS A 257 -12.68 3.13 31.97
CA HIS A 257 -11.41 3.82 32.21
C HIS A 257 -10.71 3.45 33.53
N THR A 258 -11.22 2.41 34.20
CA THR A 258 -10.63 1.83 35.42
C THR A 258 -9.92 0.52 35.11
N GLU A 259 -10.13 -0.05 33.92
CA GLU A 259 -9.44 -1.25 33.50
C GLU A 259 -7.97 -0.96 33.19
N VAL A 260 -7.11 -1.95 33.45
CA VAL A 260 -5.66 -1.85 33.17
C VAL A 260 -5.42 -1.56 31.69
N PHE A 261 -4.50 -0.63 31.43
CA PHE A 261 -4.04 -0.33 30.07
C PHE A 261 -3.37 -1.56 29.45
N LYS A 262 -3.72 -1.85 28.20
CA LYS A 262 -3.16 -2.99 27.47
C LYS A 262 -2.57 -2.51 26.14
N LYS A 263 -1.30 -2.83 25.90
CA LYS A 263 -0.63 -2.65 24.60
C LYS A 263 -1.38 -3.42 23.51
N ARG A 264 -1.71 -2.74 22.41
CA ARG A 264 -2.40 -3.29 21.23
C ARG A 264 -1.76 -2.73 19.98
N TRP A 265 -1.74 -3.53 18.91
CA TRP A 265 -1.40 -3.05 17.58
C TRP A 265 -2.61 -2.36 16.97
N PHE A 266 -2.49 -1.10 16.59
CA PHE A 266 -3.54 -0.34 15.95
C PHE A 266 -3.28 -0.20 14.46
N THR A 267 -4.36 -0.27 13.68
CA THR A 267 -4.36 -0.04 12.23
C THR A 267 -5.52 0.90 11.90
N MET A 268 -5.22 2.03 11.26
CA MET A 268 -6.22 2.99 10.82
C MET A 268 -6.47 2.83 9.31
N ASP A 269 -7.61 2.26 8.96
CA ASP A 269 -8.09 2.09 7.57
C ASP A 269 -9.26 3.05 7.32
N GLU A 270 -9.00 4.15 6.64
CA GLU A 270 -9.95 5.26 6.45
C GLU A 270 -10.55 5.73 7.80
N ARG A 271 -11.85 5.48 8.02
CA ARG A 271 -12.58 5.81 9.25
C ARG A 271 -12.67 4.64 10.24
N ARG A 272 -12.03 3.51 9.97
CA ARG A 272 -12.08 2.31 10.81
C ARG A 272 -10.74 2.14 11.54
N LEU A 273 -10.74 2.45 12.83
CA LEU A 273 -9.63 2.17 13.73
C LEU A 273 -9.78 0.77 14.31
N MET A 274 -8.86 -0.13 13.97
CA MET A 274 -8.86 -1.52 14.43
C MET A 274 -7.72 -1.73 15.41
N TYR A 275 -7.93 -2.54 16.46
CA TYR A 275 -6.87 -2.90 17.39
C TYR A 275 -6.77 -4.41 17.63
N PHE A 276 -5.54 -4.91 17.64
CA PHE A 276 -5.21 -6.33 17.68
C PHE A 276 -4.32 -6.64 18.88
N LYS A 277 -4.33 -7.92 19.33
CA LYS A 277 -3.36 -8.35 20.36
C LYS A 277 -1.98 -8.51 19.71
N ASP A 278 -1.96 -9.15 18.55
CA ASP A 278 -0.78 -9.33 17.69
C ASP A 278 -1.05 -8.73 16.30
N PRO A 279 -0.06 -8.09 15.64
CA PRO A 279 -0.24 -7.52 14.30
C PRO A 279 -0.70 -8.52 13.22
N LEU A 280 -0.42 -9.82 13.43
CA LEU A 280 -0.81 -10.91 12.54
C LEU A 280 -2.08 -11.64 12.99
N ASP A 281 -2.82 -11.10 13.96
CA ASP A 281 -4.13 -11.62 14.35
C ASP A 281 -5.11 -11.58 13.16
N ALA A 282 -5.86 -12.67 13.01
CA ALA A 282 -6.86 -12.79 11.95
C ALA A 282 -8.04 -11.81 12.11
N TYR A 283 -8.39 -11.43 13.34
CA TYR A 283 -9.50 -10.54 13.67
C TYR A 283 -9.08 -9.51 14.70
N ALA A 284 -9.65 -8.31 14.60
CA ALA A 284 -9.45 -7.28 15.60
C ALA A 284 -10.09 -7.69 16.93
N ARG A 285 -9.49 -7.27 18.04
CA ARG A 285 -10.10 -7.34 19.37
C ARG A 285 -11.24 -6.33 19.52
N GLY A 286 -11.24 -5.30 18.71
CA GLY A 286 -12.35 -4.39 18.52
C GLY A 286 -12.02 -3.38 17.43
N GLU A 287 -13.08 -2.69 17.02
CA GLU A 287 -13.07 -1.77 15.89
C GLU A 287 -13.85 -0.53 16.30
N VAL A 288 -13.38 0.63 15.89
CA VAL A 288 -13.95 1.93 16.23
C VAL A 288 -14.13 2.73 14.96
N PHE A 289 -15.32 3.30 14.79
CA PHE A 289 -15.56 4.25 13.71
C PHE A 289 -15.12 5.65 14.14
N ILE A 290 -14.36 6.34 13.28
CA ILE A 290 -13.89 7.70 13.46
C ILE A 290 -14.64 8.60 12.46
N GLY A 291 -15.71 9.23 12.94
CA GLY A 291 -16.52 10.16 12.15
C GLY A 291 -15.86 11.52 11.97
N CYS A 292 -16.66 12.53 11.67
CA CYS A 292 -16.19 13.89 11.50
C CYS A 292 -16.61 14.81 12.66
N LYS A 293 -16.02 16.01 12.69
CA LYS A 293 -16.27 17.02 13.74
C LYS A 293 -17.76 17.39 13.86
N GLN A 294 -18.50 17.44 12.75
CA GLN A 294 -19.95 17.72 12.73
C GLN A 294 -20.77 16.64 13.44
N ASN A 295 -20.24 15.42 13.54
CA ASN A 295 -20.86 14.28 14.22
C ASN A 295 -20.30 14.11 15.64
N ASN A 296 -19.78 15.17 16.26
CA ASN A 296 -19.22 15.17 17.62
C ASN A 296 -18.01 14.25 17.83
N TYR A 297 -17.21 14.02 16.79
CA TYR A 297 -15.91 13.37 16.92
C TYR A 297 -14.82 14.41 17.15
N THR A 298 -13.99 14.22 18.17
CA THR A 298 -12.81 15.05 18.42
C THR A 298 -11.63 14.22 18.91
N VAL A 299 -10.43 14.73 18.71
CA VAL A 299 -9.19 14.17 19.24
C VAL A 299 -8.49 15.25 20.08
N LEU A 300 -7.95 14.84 21.23
CA LEU A 300 -7.28 15.72 22.18
C LEU A 300 -5.94 15.09 22.59
N SER A 301 -4.94 15.94 22.79
CA SER A 301 -3.67 15.54 23.39
C SER A 301 -3.81 15.41 24.91
N GLY A 302 -3.26 14.33 25.46
CA GLY A 302 -3.26 14.03 26.88
C GLY A 302 -4.45 13.19 27.37
N PHE A 303 -4.41 12.88 28.67
CA PHE A 303 -5.49 12.21 29.38
C PHE A 303 -6.33 13.20 30.19
N PRO A 304 -7.61 12.87 30.47
CA PRO A 304 -8.33 13.49 31.57
C PRO A 304 -7.55 13.35 32.88
N SER A 305 -7.63 14.36 33.76
CA SER A 305 -6.91 14.40 35.04
C SER A 305 -7.20 13.22 35.99
N THR A 306 -8.27 12.48 35.76
CA THR A 306 -8.72 11.34 36.58
C THR A 306 -8.08 10.00 36.21
N VAL A 307 -7.27 9.94 35.16
CA VAL A 307 -6.75 8.67 34.62
C VAL A 307 -5.42 8.32 35.26
N GLN A 308 -5.33 7.13 35.83
CA GLN A 308 -4.11 6.56 36.41
C GLN A 308 -3.85 5.17 35.81
N GLY A 309 -2.58 4.75 35.77
CA GLY A 309 -2.21 3.37 35.42
C GLY A 309 -1.82 3.12 33.95
N SER A 310 -1.61 4.15 33.15
CA SER A 310 -0.90 4.02 31.86
C SER A 310 0.61 3.93 32.11
N HIS A 311 1.30 3.01 31.44
CA HIS A 311 2.76 2.93 31.52
C HIS A 311 3.40 3.96 30.58
N TRP A 312 2.75 4.18 29.44
CA TRP A 312 3.15 5.15 28.44
C TRP A 312 2.57 6.54 28.77
N GLN A 313 3.40 7.58 28.62
CA GLN A 313 3.12 8.92 29.17
C GLN A 313 2.38 9.83 28.19
N PHE A 314 2.46 9.55 26.89
CA PHE A 314 1.92 10.43 25.85
C PHE A 314 0.48 10.04 25.49
N GLY A 315 -0.49 10.59 26.22
CA GLY A 315 -1.90 10.23 26.09
C GLY A 315 -2.61 10.83 24.87
N ILE A 316 -3.60 10.12 24.33
CA ILE A 316 -4.52 10.61 23.30
C ILE A 316 -5.94 10.29 23.75
N THR A 317 -6.82 11.29 23.70
CA THR A 317 -8.24 11.12 24.00
C THR A 317 -9.06 11.32 22.74
N ILE A 318 -9.73 10.26 22.26
CA ILE A 318 -10.72 10.36 21.18
C ILE A 318 -12.10 10.40 21.80
N VAL A 319 -12.86 11.46 21.51
CA VAL A 319 -14.26 11.59 21.89
C VAL A 319 -15.10 11.16 20.71
N THR A 320 -16.02 10.24 20.95
CA THR A 320 -17.08 9.83 20.02
C THR A 320 -18.45 10.13 20.67
N PRO A 321 -19.56 10.14 19.92
CA PRO A 321 -20.90 10.33 20.49
C PRO A 321 -21.22 9.38 21.64
N ASP A 322 -20.76 8.12 21.55
CA ASP A 322 -21.17 7.07 22.48
C ASP A 322 -20.22 6.95 23.68
N ARG A 323 -18.92 7.18 23.46
CA ARG A 323 -17.90 7.11 24.54
C ARG A 323 -16.60 7.83 24.22
N LYS A 324 -15.78 8.00 25.26
CA LYS A 324 -14.38 8.41 25.13
C LYS A 324 -13.48 7.18 25.00
N PHE A 325 -12.42 7.30 24.23
CA PHE A 325 -11.36 6.31 24.11
C PHE A 325 -10.06 6.95 24.54
N LEU A 326 -9.34 6.27 25.43
CA LEU A 326 -8.07 6.74 25.96
C LEU A 326 -6.96 5.81 25.48
N PHE A 327 -6.00 6.40 24.77
CA PHE A 327 -4.83 5.72 24.25
C PHE A 327 -3.55 6.33 24.80
N ALA A 328 -2.48 5.55 24.85
CA ALA A 328 -1.16 6.03 25.23
C ALA A 328 -0.15 5.66 24.14
N CYS A 329 0.81 6.53 23.87
CA CYS A 329 1.93 6.30 22.97
C CYS A 329 3.25 6.26 23.73
N GLU A 330 4.20 5.46 23.23
CA GLU A 330 5.53 5.30 23.84
C GLU A 330 6.38 6.57 23.73
N THR A 331 6.24 7.30 22.63
CA THR A 331 7.00 8.51 22.32
C THR A 331 6.08 9.69 21.99
N GLU A 332 6.59 10.91 22.19
CA GLU A 332 5.88 12.14 21.82
C GLU A 332 5.70 12.26 20.29
N GLU A 333 6.67 11.77 19.52
CA GLU A 333 6.62 11.75 18.06
C GLU A 333 5.47 10.85 17.58
N ASP A 334 5.36 9.63 18.11
CA ASP A 334 4.25 8.74 17.79
C ASP A 334 2.90 9.35 18.15
N GLN A 335 2.83 10.03 19.30
CA GLN A 335 1.62 10.74 19.73
C GLN A 335 1.22 11.82 18.72
N LYS A 336 2.15 12.68 18.32
CA LYS A 336 1.91 13.74 17.33
C LYS A 336 1.44 13.16 16.00
N ASP A 337 2.09 12.11 15.52
CA ASP A 337 1.69 11.44 14.28
C ASP A 337 0.29 10.82 14.35
N TRP A 338 -0.05 10.15 15.46
CA TRP A 338 -1.37 9.56 15.65
C TRP A 338 -2.45 10.64 15.72
N ILE A 339 -2.20 11.74 16.44
CA ILE A 339 -3.12 12.89 16.49
C ILE A 339 -3.31 13.46 15.09
N ALA A 340 -2.24 13.70 14.33
CA ALA A 340 -2.31 14.20 12.97
C ALA A 340 -3.14 13.27 12.06
N ALA A 341 -2.97 11.95 12.19
CA ALA A 341 -3.76 10.96 11.46
C ALA A 341 -5.26 11.03 11.83
N PHE A 342 -5.59 11.16 13.12
CA PHE A 342 -6.98 11.33 13.56
C PHE A 342 -7.58 12.65 13.09
N GLU A 343 -6.86 13.76 13.22
CA GLU A 343 -7.30 15.08 12.77
C GLU A 343 -7.56 15.12 11.27
N ALA A 344 -6.69 14.51 10.45
CA ALA A 344 -6.89 14.41 9.01
C ALA A 344 -8.23 13.74 8.64
N VAL A 345 -8.66 12.74 9.42
CA VAL A 345 -9.93 12.02 9.20
C VAL A 345 -11.13 12.76 9.81
N ILE A 346 -10.98 13.34 11.00
CA ILE A 346 -12.06 14.04 11.70
C ILE A 346 -12.41 15.37 10.99
N ASN A 347 -11.42 16.07 10.44
CA ASN A 347 -11.63 17.33 9.73
C ASN A 347 -12.22 17.14 8.33
N ARG A 348 -12.16 15.92 7.78
CA ARG A 348 -12.78 15.58 6.50
C ARG A 348 -14.29 15.37 6.68
N PRO A 349 -15.17 15.98 5.85
CA PRO A 349 -16.59 15.65 5.82
C PRO A 349 -16.84 14.17 5.55
N MET A 350 -17.95 13.63 6.06
CA MET A 350 -18.35 12.25 5.79
C MET A 350 -19.01 12.14 4.42
N LEU A 351 -18.67 11.08 3.68
CA LEU A 351 -19.35 10.71 2.44
C LEU A 351 -20.69 10.04 2.75
N PRO A 352 -21.70 10.11 1.86
CA PRO A 352 -23.02 9.50 2.09
C PRO A 352 -22.97 8.03 2.56
N ARG A 353 -22.10 7.22 1.96
CA ARG A 353 -21.90 5.81 2.34
C ARG A 353 -21.28 5.62 3.73
N GLU A 354 -20.49 6.59 4.21
CA GLU A 354 -19.83 6.50 5.51
C GLU A 354 -20.84 6.65 6.66
N TYR A 355 -21.95 7.35 6.45
CA TYR A 355 -23.04 7.42 7.42
C TYR A 355 -23.71 6.06 7.63
N ALA A 356 -23.90 5.27 6.57
CA ALA A 356 -24.42 3.90 6.70
C ALA A 356 -23.45 2.99 7.48
N VAL A 357 -22.13 3.19 7.29
CA VAL A 357 -21.11 2.47 8.06
C VAL A 357 -21.13 2.91 9.53
N GLU A 358 -21.21 4.20 9.82
CA GLU A 358 -21.32 4.74 11.19
C GLU A 358 -22.54 4.14 11.92
N ALA A 359 -23.70 4.12 11.25
CA ALA A 359 -24.93 3.53 11.80
C ALA A 359 -24.72 2.08 12.23
N TYR A 360 -24.02 1.27 11.43
CA TYR A 360 -23.71 -0.10 11.83
C TYR A 360 -22.90 -0.15 13.13
N PHE A 361 -21.89 0.70 13.29
CA PHE A 361 -21.05 0.70 14.50
C PHE A 361 -21.83 1.08 15.75
N LYS A 362 -22.84 1.95 15.63
CA LYS A 362 -23.73 2.33 16.74
C LYS A 362 -24.68 1.20 17.17
N HIS A 363 -25.13 0.37 16.22
CA HIS A 363 -26.10 -0.70 16.47
C HIS A 363 -25.46 -2.09 16.58
N LYS A 364 -24.13 -2.16 16.72
CA LYS A 364 -23.45 -3.43 16.94
C LYS A 364 -23.83 -3.93 18.35
N PRO A 365 -24.47 -5.12 18.47
CA PRO A 365 -24.91 -5.63 19.76
C PRO A 365 -23.75 -5.90 20.72
#